data_AF-A0A0F8YJ67-F1
#
_entry.id   AF-A0A0F8YJ67-F1
#
_cell.length_a   1.000
_cell.length_b   1.000
_cell.length_c   1.000
_cell.angle_alpha   90.00
_cell.angle_beta   90.00
_cell.angle_gamma   90.00
#
_symmetry.space_group_name_H-M   'P 1'
#
loop_
_entity.id
_entity.type
_entity.pdbx_description
1 polymer ?
#
loop_
_entity_poly.entity_id
_entity_poly.type
_entity_poly.pdbx_seq_one_letter_code
_entity_poly.pdbx_strand_id
1 'polypeptide(L)' 'QRILDAARFATISERQIIMTVFLYFGDHRRRDIDNYSKVINDCLEGNAYKDDCQIVEMHLFKAIDIGSPRVEIYLREQ' A
#
# COMPACT_ATOMS: atom_id res chain seq x y z
N GLN A 1 -4.62 -1.53 -16.36
CA GLN A 1 -3.82 -1.27 -15.14
C GLN A 1 -4.20 0.12 -14.65
N ARG A 2 -4.89 0.24 -13.51
CA ARG A 2 -5.47 1.52 -13.04
C ARG A 2 -4.53 2.09 -11.97
N ILE A 3 -3.89 3.22 -12.26
CA ILE A 3 -3.08 3.99 -11.31
C ILE A 3 -4.07 4.71 -10.38
N LEU A 4 -3.98 4.47 -9.08
CA LEU A 4 -4.78 5.15 -8.07
C LEU A 4 -3.95 6.28 -7.46
N ASP A 5 -3.87 7.40 -8.16
CA ASP A 5 -3.56 8.68 -7.51
C ASP A 5 -4.80 9.13 -6.73
N ALA A 6 -4.62 9.37 -5.43
CA ALA A 6 -5.64 9.74 -4.44
C ALA A 6 -6.74 8.69 -4.21
N ALA A 7 -6.69 8.04 -3.04
CA ALA A 7 -7.64 7.02 -2.61
C ALA A 7 -9.10 7.50 -2.73
N ARG A 8 -9.81 6.99 -3.73
CA ARG A 8 -11.28 6.96 -3.79
C ARG A 8 -11.71 5.52 -3.58
N PHE A 9 -11.93 5.12 -2.33
CA PHE A 9 -12.60 3.86 -2.05
C PHE A 9 -14.10 4.04 -2.32
N ALA A 10 -14.61 3.39 -3.35
CA ALA A 10 -16.04 3.42 -3.66
C ALA A 10 -16.86 2.66 -2.61
N THR A 11 -16.26 1.62 -2.03
CA THR A 11 -16.82 0.78 -0.95
C THR A 11 -15.67 0.03 -0.26
N ILE A 12 -15.83 -0.31 1.01
CA ILE A 12 -14.91 -1.18 1.78
C ILE A 12 -15.09 -2.63 1.31
N SER A 13 -14.00 -3.36 1.09
CA SER A 13 -14.06 -4.78 0.68
C SER A 13 -14.20 -5.74 1.87
N GLU A 14 -14.98 -6.81 1.67
CA GLU A 14 -15.20 -7.91 2.63
C GLU A 14 -14.39 -9.18 2.29
N ARG A 15 -13.67 -9.17 1.17
CA ARG A 15 -12.97 -10.35 0.65
C ARG A 15 -11.52 -10.39 1.09
N GLN A 16 -10.85 -11.50 0.80
CA GLN A 16 -9.39 -11.58 0.89
C GLN A 16 -8.74 -10.62 -0.10
N ILE A 17 -7.66 -9.99 0.32
CA ILE A 17 -6.96 -8.93 -0.38
C ILE A 17 -5.52 -9.35 -0.64
N ILE A 18 -5.07 -9.10 -1.87
CA ILE A 18 -3.67 -9.11 -2.26
C ILE A 18 -3.23 -7.65 -2.39
N MET A 19 -2.22 -7.25 -1.60
CA MET A 19 -1.68 -5.90 -1.61
C MET A 19 -0.30 -5.84 -2.27
N THR A 20 -0.10 -4.86 -3.14
CA THR A 20 1.22 -4.53 -3.69
C THR A 20 1.54 -3.07 -3.41
N VAL A 21 2.69 -2.82 -2.79
CA VAL A 21 3.14 -1.48 -2.39
C VAL A 21 4.47 -1.14 -3.05
N PHE A 22 4.55 0.04 -3.64
CA PHE A 22 5.80 0.64 -4.10
C PHE A 22 6.11 1.90 -3.28
N LEU A 23 7.23 1.89 -2.57
CA LEU A 23 7.74 3.00 -1.79
C LEU A 23 8.83 3.72 -2.59
N TYR A 24 8.55 4.95 -3.02
CA TYR A 24 9.52 5.80 -3.72
C TYR A 24 10.03 6.88 -2.77
N PHE A 25 11.28 6.72 -2.33
CA PHE A 25 11.90 7.64 -1.37
C PHE A 25 12.62 8.80 -2.05
N GLY A 26 12.52 9.98 -1.45
CA GLY A 26 13.15 11.20 -1.95
C GLY A 26 14.63 11.36 -1.55
N ASP A 27 15.21 10.36 -0.88
CA ASP A 27 16.59 10.39 -0.40
C ASP A 27 17.19 8.99 -0.28
N HIS A 28 18.49 8.91 -0.01
CA HIS A 28 19.26 7.67 0.12
C HIS A 28 19.36 7.12 1.55
N ARG A 29 18.57 7.63 2.50
CA ARG A 29 18.62 7.15 3.89
C ARG A 29 18.16 5.69 3.94
N ARG A 30 18.90 4.90 4.72
CA ARG A 30 18.54 3.49 4.97
C ARG A 30 17.26 3.43 5.79
N ARG A 31 16.31 2.64 5.29
CA ARG A 31 14.99 2.40 5.90
C ARG A 31 14.63 0.94 5.75
N ASP A 32 14.03 0.39 6.79
CA ASP A 32 13.45 -0.94 6.78
C ASP A 32 12.07 -0.88 6.12
N ILE A 33 11.81 -1.82 5.22
CA ILE A 33 10.66 -1.76 4.29
C ILE A 33 9.34 -2.13 4.98
N ASP A 34 9.41 -3.02 5.95
CA ASP A 34 8.32 -3.55 6.78
C ASP A 34 7.76 -2.50 7.76
N ASN A 35 8.58 -1.55 8.21
CA ASN A 35 8.08 -0.43 9.03
C ASN A 35 6.99 0.37 8.31
N TYR A 36 7.06 0.46 6.97
CA TYR A 36 6.07 1.17 6.18
C TYR A 36 4.81 0.35 5.95
N SER A 37 4.91 -0.97 5.80
CA SER A 37 3.72 -1.81 5.59
C SER A 37 2.78 -1.77 6.79
N LYS A 38 3.30 -1.66 8.02
CA LYS A 38 2.48 -1.49 9.22
C LYS A 38 1.65 -0.22 9.17
N VAL A 39 2.30 0.93 8.95
CA VAL A 39 1.61 2.23 8.88
C VAL A 39 0.60 2.26 7.73
N ILE A 40 0.94 1.66 6.59
CA ILE A 40 0.03 1.56 5.45
C ILE A 40 -1.20 0.72 5.81
N ASN A 41 -1.02 -0.44 6.45
CA ASN A 41 -2.13 -1.28 6.88
C ASN A 41 -3.04 -0.54 7.87
N ASP A 42 -2.46 0.10 8.90
CA ASP A 42 -3.20 0.86 9.91
C ASP A 42 -4.05 2.00 9.27
N CYS A 43 -3.56 2.58 8.16
CA CYS A 43 -4.26 3.65 7.46
C CYS A 43 -5.37 3.14 6.51
N LEU A 44 -5.20 1.94 5.94
CA LEU A 44 -6.14 1.36 4.98
C LEU A 44 -7.25 0.56 5.65
N GLU A 45 -7.01 0.03 6.85
CA GLU A 45 -8.04 -0.63 7.64
C GLU A 45 -9.21 0.33 7.92
N GLY A 46 -10.43 -0.17 7.75
CA GLY A 46 -11.66 0.62 7.81
C GLY A 46 -11.91 1.55 6.61
N ASN A 47 -10.93 1.72 5.70
CA ASN A 47 -11.08 2.57 4.50
C ASN A 47 -11.15 1.73 3.21
N ALA A 48 -10.28 0.74 3.07
CA ALA A 48 -10.17 -0.11 1.88
C ALA A 48 -10.72 -1.53 2.11
N TYR A 49 -10.49 -2.07 3.31
CA TYR A 49 -10.96 -3.36 3.81
C TYR A 49 -11.30 -3.20 5.30
N LYS A 50 -12.02 -4.14 5.90
CA LYS A 50 -12.47 -3.99 7.29
C LYS A 50 -11.40 -4.28 8.33
N ASP A 51 -10.57 -5.29 8.07
CA ASP A 51 -9.63 -5.84 9.03
C ASP A 51 -8.35 -6.26 8.29
N ASP A 52 -7.18 -6.03 8.89
CA ASP A 52 -5.88 -6.36 8.27
C ASP A 52 -5.69 -7.87 8.06
N CYS A 53 -6.44 -8.72 8.78
CA CYS A 53 -6.46 -10.17 8.55
C CYS A 53 -6.97 -10.57 7.16
N GLN A 54 -7.65 -9.65 6.45
CA GLN A 54 -8.07 -9.86 5.07
C GLN A 54 -6.88 -9.87 4.09
N ILE A 55 -5.72 -9.31 4.45
CA ILE A 55 -4.54 -9.33 3.59
C ILE A 55 -3.87 -10.70 3.67
N VAL A 56 -4.04 -11.50 2.61
CA VAL A 56 -3.48 -12.86 2.53
C VAL A 56 -2.15 -12.93 1.80
N GLU A 57 -1.83 -11.90 1.01
CA GLU A 57 -0.58 -11.80 0.27
C GLU A 57 -0.16 -10.33 0.16
N MET A 58 1.13 -10.06 0.40
CA MET A 58 1.69 -8.70 0.35
C MET A 58 3.03 -8.68 -0.37
N HIS A 59 3.17 -7.78 -1.35
CA HIS A 59 4.41 -7.53 -2.08
C HIS A 59 4.89 -6.13 -1.80
N LEU A 60 6.13 -5.99 -1.33
CA LEU A 60 6.72 -4.71 -0.96
C LEU A 60 7.95 -4.43 -1.82
N PHE A 61 7.94 -3.28 -2.49
CA PHE A 61 9.05 -2.77 -3.27
C PHE A 61 9.48 -1.40 -2.74
N LYS A 62 10.79 -1.15 -2.70
CA LYS A 62 11.33 0.19 -2.44
C LYS A 62 12.31 0.61 -3.52
N ALA A 63 12.21 1.87 -3.90
CA ALA A 63 13.09 2.53 -4.84
C ALA A 63 13.36 3.97 -4.40
N ILE A 64 14.32 4.62 -5.04
CA ILE A 64 14.62 6.04 -4.84
C ILE A 64 14.10 6.80 -6.05
N ASP A 65 13.24 7.79 -5.81
CA ASP A 65 12.77 8.75 -6.79
C ASP A 65 12.75 10.13 -6.13
N ILE A 66 13.88 10.84 -6.28
CA ILE A 66 14.10 12.15 -5.64
C ILE A 66 13.16 13.21 -6.24
N GLY A 67 12.79 13.08 -7.51
CA GLY A 67 11.94 14.05 -8.20
C GLY A 67 10.46 13.91 -7.86
N SER A 68 10.02 12.71 -7.46
CA SER A 68 8.61 12.43 -7.17
C SER A 68 8.46 11.36 -6.06
N PRO A 69 8.80 11.70 -4.80
CA PRO A 69 8.62 10.77 -3.69
C PRO A 69 7.13 10.51 -3.45
N ARG A 70 6.75 9.23 -3.39
CA ARG A 70 5.35 8.81 -3.29
C ARG A 70 5.24 7.37 -2.79
N VAL A 71 4.01 6.99 -2.47
CA VAL A 71 3.65 5.61 -2.16
C VAL A 71 2.54 5.21 -3.12
N GLU A 72 2.76 4.16 -3.89
CA GLU A 72 1.74 3.58 -4.76
C GLU A 72 1.25 2.28 -4.13
N ILE A 73 -0.07 2.13 -4.03
CA ILE A 73 -0.71 0.97 -3.42
C ILE A 73 -1.73 0.41 -4.41
N TYR A 74 -1.62 -0.89 -4.67
CA TYR A 74 -2.54 -1.63 -5.51
C TYR A 74 -3.19 -2.73 -4.67
N LEU A 75 -4.52 -2.73 -4.63
CA LEU A 75 -5.32 -3.75 -3.95
C LEU A 75 -6.07 -4.58 -4.99
N ARG A 76 -6.09 -5.89 -4.80
CA ARG A 76 -6.87 -6.83 -5.60
C ARG A 76 -7.64 -7.76 -4.67
N GLU A 77 -8.90 -8.01 -4.98
CA GLU A 77 -9.67 -9.05 -4.33
C GLU A 77 -9.28 -10.42 -4.87
N GLN A 78 -9.32 -11.43 -4.02
CA GLN A 78 -9.18 -12.84 -4.37
C GLN A 78 -10.53 -13.54 -4.44
#